data_AF-A0A1W9P573-F1
#
_entry.id   AF-A0A1W9P573-F1
#
_cell.length_a   1.000
_cell.length_b   1.000
_cell.length_c   1.000
_cell.angle_alpha   90.00
_cell.angle_beta   90.00
_cell.angle_gamma   90.00
#
_symmetry.space_group_name_H-M   'P 1'
#
loop_
_entity.id
_entity.type
_entity.pdbx_description
1 polymer ?
#
loop_
_entity_poly.entity_id
_entity_poly.type
_entity_poly.pdbx_seq_one_letter_code
_entity_poly.pdbx_strand_id
1 'polypeptide(L)' 'MKAKELRELTKEELTQKLEALRRELFILRQKMKTGKLEKFAQIKQMRKDIARVLTLQRERKNPTKREEK' A
#
# COMPACT_ATOMS: atom_id res chain seq x y z
N MET A 1 -2.68 5.57 -6.08
CA MET A 1 -2.42 4.67 -7.23
C MET A 1 -3.70 4.20 -7.92
N LYS A 2 -3.64 3.82 -9.21
CA LYS A 2 -4.72 3.11 -9.91
C LYS A 2 -4.61 1.61 -9.63
N ALA A 3 -5.74 0.95 -9.38
CA ALA A 3 -5.77 -0.47 -8.99
C ALA A 3 -5.32 -1.43 -10.12
N LYS A 4 -5.33 -0.98 -11.38
CA LYS A 4 -4.92 -1.78 -12.55
C LYS A 4 -3.41 -2.02 -12.58
N GLU A 5 -2.61 -0.96 -12.40
CA GLU A 5 -1.14 -1.04 -12.34
C GLU A 5 -0.66 -1.95 -11.20
N LEU A 6 -1.40 -2.00 -10.09
CA LEU A 6 -1.08 -2.88 -8.97
C LEU A 6 -1.39 -4.36 -9.24
N ARG A 7 -2.29 -4.66 -10.18
CA ARG A 7 -2.65 -6.03 -10.55
C ARG A 7 -1.68 -6.63 -11.57
N GLU A 8 -1.03 -5.80 -12.37
CA GLU A 8 -0.06 -6.21 -13.39
C GLU A 8 1.31 -6.58 -12.80
N LEU A 9 1.66 -6.02 -11.63
CA LEU A 9 2.94 -6.29 -10.95
C LEU A 9 3.00 -7.70 -10.37
N THR A 10 4.19 -8.29 -10.33
CA THR A 10 4.44 -9.61 -9.72
C THR A 10 4.33 -9.59 -8.18
N LYS A 11 4.27 -10.76 -7.53
CA LYS A 11 4.21 -10.84 -6.06
C LYS A 11 5.41 -10.16 -5.39
N GLU A 12 6.59 -10.31 -5.98
CA GLU A 12 7.86 -9.77 -5.49
C GLU A 12 7.92 -8.24 -5.62
N GLU A 13 7.50 -7.70 -6.77
CA GLU A 13 7.41 -6.26 -6.96
C GLU A 13 6.39 -5.61 -6.02
N LEU A 14 5.27 -6.30 -5.72
CA LEU A 14 4.30 -5.82 -4.74
C LEU A 14 4.90 -5.77 -3.32
N THR A 15 5.71 -6.76 -2.94
CA THR A 15 6.42 -6.73 -1.65
C THR A 15 7.43 -5.60 -1.58
N GLN A 16 8.24 -5.40 -2.64
CA GLN A 16 9.22 -4.30 -2.69
C GLN A 16 8.53 -2.93 -2.63
N LYS A 17 7.44 -2.73 -3.38
CA LYS A 17 6.65 -1.49 -3.30
C LYS A 17 6.04 -1.28 -1.93
N LEU A 18 5.57 -2.34 -1.26
CA LEU A 18 5.02 -2.23 0.09
C LEU A 18 6.06 -1.75 1.09
N GLU A 19 7.31 -2.23 0.97
CA GLU A 19 8.41 -1.76 1.81
C GLU A 19 8.78 -0.30 1.52
N ALA A 20 8.85 0.09 0.24
CA ALA A 20 9.10 1.47 -0.15
C ALA A 20 8.02 2.42 0.42
N LEU A 21 6.74 2.09 0.25
CA LEU A 21 5.61 2.86 0.77
C LEU A 21 5.63 2.97 2.30
N ARG A 22 6.07 1.92 3.01
CA ARG A 22 6.23 1.96 4.48
C ARG A 22 7.35 2.91 4.91
N ARG A 23 8.48 2.91 4.19
CA ARG A 23 9.61 3.84 4.45
C ARG A 23 9.19 5.28 4.21
N GLU A 24 8.51 5.56 3.10
CA GLU A 24 7.98 6.89 2.81
C GLU A 24 6.97 7.37 3.87
N LEU A 25 6.07 6.48 4.31
CA LEU A 25 5.13 6.78 5.39
C LEU A 25 5.84 7.06 6.71
N PHE A 26 6.95 6.36 7.01
CA PHE A 26 7.77 6.64 8.18
C PHE A 26 8.39 8.04 8.10
N ILE A 27 8.99 8.40 6.97
CA ILE A 27 9.56 9.74 6.75
C ILE A 27 8.46 10.81 6.88
N LEU A 28 7.29 10.61 6.28
CA LEU A 28 6.16 11.54 6.39
C LEU A 28 5.65 11.67 7.83
N ARG A 29 5.60 10.59 8.60
CA ARG A 29 5.25 10.63 10.02
C ARG A 29 6.28 11.38 10.85
N GLN A 30 7.57 11.20 10.56
CA GLN A 30 8.62 11.95 11.24
C GLN A 30 8.54 13.44 10.89
N LYS A 31 8.29 13.78 9.62
CA LYS A 31 8.01 15.16 9.18
C LYS A 31 6.77 15.77 9.85
N MET A 32 5.75 14.95 10.12
CA MET A 32 4.56 15.37 10.90
C MET A 32 4.93 15.81 12.31
N LYS A 33 5.77 15.03 12.99
CA LYS A 33 6.21 15.35 14.35
C LYS A 33 7.03 16.64 14.41
N THR A 34 7.78 16.95 13.36
CA THR A 34 8.54 18.20 13.25
C THR A 34 7.68 19.43 12.90
N GLY A 35 6.37 19.29 12.75
CA GLY A 35 5.44 20.41 12.54
C GLY A 35 5.47 21.06 11.15
N LYS A 36 6.41 20.68 10.27
CA LYS A 36 6.55 21.21 8.90
C LYS A 36 5.89 20.31 7.85
N LEU A 37 4.62 19.92 8.07
CA LEU A 37 3.92 19.05 7.13
C LEU A 37 2.93 19.82 6.26
N GLU A 38 3.32 20.05 5.01
CA GLU A 38 2.51 20.81 4.05
C GLU A 38 1.30 20.03 3.53
N LYS A 39 1.33 18.68 3.55
CA LYS A 39 0.33 17.84 2.86
C LYS A 39 -0.09 16.60 3.65
N PHE A 40 -0.95 16.77 4.65
CA PHE A 40 -1.60 15.67 5.39
C PHE A 40 -2.38 14.69 4.48
N ALA A 41 -2.90 15.20 3.35
CA ALA A 41 -3.61 14.38 2.35
C ALA A 41 -2.75 13.23 1.81
N GLN A 42 -1.43 13.43 1.68
CA GLN A 42 -0.51 12.41 1.17
C GLN A 42 -0.39 11.23 2.14
N ILE A 43 -0.43 11.46 3.45
CA ILE A 43 -0.41 10.36 4.45
C ILE A 43 -1.65 9.48 4.28
N LYS A 44 -2.84 10.09 4.11
CA LYS A 44 -4.09 9.35 3.90
C LYS A 44 -4.05 8.55 2.60
N GLN A 45 -3.47 9.12 1.55
CA GLN A 45 -3.32 8.47 0.25
C GLN A 45 -2.34 7.29 0.31
N MET A 46 -1.20 7.46 0.98
CA MET A 46 -0.20 6.42 1.17
C MET A 46 -0.75 5.24 1.99
N ARG A 47 -1.54 5.51 3.05
CA ARG A 47 -2.23 4.46 3.81
C ARG A 47 -3.21 3.66 2.94
N LYS A 48 -3.96 4.34 2.07
CA LYS A 48 -4.88 3.69 1.12
C LYS A 48 -4.15 2.84 0.10
N ASP A 49 -3.01 3.32 -0.40
CA ASP A 49 -2.21 2.58 -1.38
C ASP A 49 -1.57 1.33 -0.74
N ILE A 50 -1.06 1.40 0.50
CA ILE A 50 -0.60 0.22 1.27
C ILE A 50 -1.73 -0.80 1.45
N ALA A 51 -2.93 -0.35 1.83
CA ALA A 51 -4.07 -1.23 2.02
C ALA A 51 -4.44 -1.99 0.73
N ARG A 52 -4.42 -1.30 -0.42
CA ARG A 52 -4.68 -1.91 -1.74
C ARG A 52 -3.66 -3.00 -2.09
N VAL A 53 -2.37 -2.74 -1.84
CA VAL A 53 -1.32 -3.75 -2.06
C VAL A 53 -1.53 -4.99 -1.20
N LEU A 54 -1.85 -4.80 0.09
CA LEU A 54 -2.14 -5.90 1.01
C LEU A 54 -3.38 -6.69 0.59
N THR A 55 -4.44 -6.02 0.12
CA THR A 55 -5.64 -6.68 -0.41
C THR A 55 -5.29 -7.55 -1.61
N LEU A 56 -4.51 -7.03 -2.58
CA LEU A 56 -4.10 -7.78 -3.76
C LEU A 56 -3.19 -8.97 -3.42
N GLN A 57 -2.26 -8.81 -2.47
CA GLN A 57 -1.46 -9.92 -1.97
C GLN A 57 -2.34 -11.02 -1.35
N ARG A 58 -3.39 -10.63 -0.62
CA ARG A 58 -4.34 -11.56 0.00
C ARG A 58 -5.23 -12.25 -1.02
N GLU A 59 -5.73 -11.52 -2.03
CA GLU A 59 -6.48 -12.08 -3.17
C GLU A 59 -5.64 -13.14 -3.90
N ARG A 60 -4.34 -12.89 -4.12
CA ARG A 60 -3.41 -13.85 -4.74
C ARG A 60 -3.01 -15.02 -3.85
N LYS A 61 -3.19 -14.92 -2.53
CA LYS A 61 -2.86 -15.98 -1.57
C LYS A 61 -4.04 -16.94 -1.36
N ASN A 62 -5.28 -16.43 -1.41
CA ASN A 62 -6.49 -17.23 -1.21
C ASN A 62 -7.46 -17.12 -2.41
N PRO A 63 -7.18 -17.79 -3.54
CA PRO A 63 -8.18 -17.96 -4.58
C PRO A 63 -9.36 -18.86 -4.14
N THR A 64 -9.11 -19.78 -3.19
CA THR A 64 -9.97 -20.94 -2.88
C THR A 64 -11.11 -20.73 -1.88
N LYS A 65 -11.27 -19.55 -1.25
CA LYS A 65 -12.39 -19.31 -0.32
C LYS A 65 -13.66 -18.75 -0.97
N ARG A 66 -13.74 -18.73 -2.31
CA ARG A 66 -14.92 -18.26 -3.05
C ARG A 66 -15.83 -19.38 -3.57
N GLU A 67 -15.43 -20.65 -3.48
CA GLU A 67 -16.20 -21.79 -4.02
C GLU A 67 -17.04 -22.53 -2.96
N GLU A 68 -16.93 -22.19 -1.68
CA GLU A 68 -17.76 -22.79 -0.61
C GLU A 68 -18.79 -21.78 -0.10
N LYS A 69 -19.85 -21.54 -0.88
CA LYS A 69 -21.13 -21.05 -0.36
C LYS A 69 -22.28 -21.39 -1.27
#